data_AF-A0A2E2B6C9-F1
#
_entry.id   AF-A0A2E2B6C9-F1
#
_cell.length_a   1.000
_cell.length_b   1.000
_cell.length_c   1.000
_cell.angle_alpha   90.00
_cell.angle_beta   90.00
_cell.angle_gamma   90.00
#
_symmetry.space_group_name_H-M   'P 1'
#
loop_
_entity.id
_entity.type
_entity.pdbx_description
1 polymer ?
#
loop_
_entity_poly.entity_id
_entity_poly.type
_entity_poly.pdbx_seq_one_letter_code
_entity_poly.pdbx_strand_id
1 'polypeptide(L)'
;MTNQLQLSYQGSATLYAIIRRHSDAWVWNNTLLAFESWNSANIQDYDLPLTDAEGDLYQGDWPGNMASGRYRVLYYRMSAGSPATDDLLLGTDDLDWNGNTTSPVSDIQLDDDALTTLESVKRHLRITDTDSDQLLAELINQISGRIQLICDRQFKRQVHHERFNHVSNAHLVLRHFPVRAIHRVSTGNAAAMTVQYTGDAIRASLAISDSALFLRTLDASGTLATHELAFANYPTISMLVAVIDTVTGWDGTLTQDGPSSELHPMVGADAKSQRVWLNVPASTDTAFSLDWPTGSLRLGSPFVNGPVLVSYEAGYDIIPADLVQITNELVTQAYHLGKHDTNLSRESLGDHAISLSTAVSLNDDQLSRLRPYMNLQLSGV
;
A
#
# COMPACT_ATOMS: atom_id res chain seq x y z
N MET A 1 -23.25 -26.79 7.28
CA MET A 1 -22.60 -25.51 6.95
C MET A 1 -23.72 -24.60 6.53
N THR A 2 -23.98 -23.51 7.25
CA THR A 2 -25.17 -22.69 7.02
C THR A 2 -24.78 -21.24 6.74
N ASN A 3 -25.48 -20.58 5.82
CA ASN A 3 -25.50 -19.12 5.63
C ASN A 3 -24.20 -18.50 5.05
N GLN A 4 -23.56 -19.16 4.08
CA GLN A 4 -22.36 -18.62 3.39
C GLN A 4 -22.68 -17.53 2.37
N LEU A 5 -23.89 -17.57 1.78
CA LEU A 5 -24.39 -16.57 0.86
C LEU A 5 -25.16 -15.53 1.67
N GLN A 6 -24.84 -14.25 1.51
CA GLN A 6 -25.47 -13.18 2.29
C GLN A 6 -25.69 -11.96 1.42
N LEU A 7 -26.87 -11.36 1.52
CA LEU A 7 -27.21 -10.12 0.83
C LEU A 7 -28.05 -9.24 1.75
N SER A 8 -27.73 -7.95 1.81
CA SER A 8 -28.60 -6.97 2.45
C SER A 8 -29.58 -6.36 1.43
N TYR A 9 -30.88 -6.48 1.68
CA TYR A 9 -31.93 -5.94 0.81
C TYR A 9 -33.08 -5.37 1.65
N GLN A 10 -33.43 -4.10 1.42
CA GLN A 10 -34.52 -3.45 2.14
C GLN A 10 -35.88 -3.86 1.59
N GLY A 11 -36.70 -4.44 2.47
CA GLY A 11 -38.07 -4.88 2.18
C GLY A 11 -38.24 -6.39 1.99
N SER A 12 -39.48 -6.81 1.72
CA SER A 12 -39.81 -8.22 1.51
C SER A 12 -39.77 -8.58 0.03
N ALA A 13 -38.95 -9.55 -0.33
CA ALA A 13 -38.88 -10.11 -1.67
C ALA A 13 -38.41 -11.56 -1.63
N THR A 14 -38.76 -12.33 -2.67
CA THR A 14 -38.15 -13.64 -2.91
C THR A 14 -36.83 -13.43 -3.65
N LEU A 15 -35.72 -13.72 -2.98
CA LEU A 15 -34.38 -13.54 -3.52
C LEU A 15 -33.72 -14.89 -3.77
N TYR A 16 -32.85 -14.94 -4.78
CA TYR A 16 -32.05 -16.12 -5.06
C TYR A 16 -30.68 -15.73 -5.57
N ALA A 17 -29.73 -16.63 -5.42
CA ALA A 17 -28.38 -16.50 -5.94
C ALA A 17 -28.15 -17.44 -7.13
N ILE A 18 -27.26 -17.05 -8.03
CA ILE A 18 -26.67 -17.89 -9.07
C ILE A 18 -25.17 -17.87 -8.88
N ILE A 19 -24.53 -19.05 -8.83
CA ILE A 19 -23.08 -19.18 -8.70
C ILE A 19 -22.46 -19.48 -10.06
N ARG A 20 -21.42 -18.72 -10.42
CA ARG A 20 -20.59 -18.95 -11.60
C ARG A 20 -19.15 -19.22 -11.20
N ARG A 21 -18.50 -20.15 -11.87
CA ARG A 21 -17.06 -20.38 -11.72
C ARG A 21 -16.28 -19.26 -12.41
N HIS A 22 -15.28 -18.69 -11.72
CA HIS A 22 -14.56 -17.52 -12.22
C HIS A 22 -13.68 -17.84 -13.45
N SER A 23 -13.16 -19.07 -13.56
CA SER A 23 -12.23 -19.45 -14.64
C SER A 23 -12.86 -19.54 -16.03
N ASP A 24 -14.14 -19.89 -16.14
CA ASP A 24 -14.82 -20.14 -17.42
C ASP A 24 -16.27 -19.67 -17.49
N ALA A 25 -16.75 -19.00 -16.45
CA ALA A 25 -18.11 -18.48 -16.33
C ALA A 25 -19.23 -19.54 -16.41
N TRP A 26 -18.91 -20.83 -16.26
CA TRP A 26 -19.91 -21.90 -16.15
C TRP A 26 -20.77 -21.70 -14.91
N VAL A 27 -22.04 -22.06 -15.00
CA VAL A 27 -23.04 -21.87 -13.95
C VAL A 27 -23.25 -23.18 -13.19
N TRP A 28 -23.43 -23.09 -11.88
CA TRP A 28 -23.78 -24.25 -11.07
C TRP A 28 -25.23 -24.67 -11.33
N ASN A 29 -25.41 -25.95 -11.66
CA ASN A 29 -26.72 -26.58 -11.76
C ASN A 29 -26.97 -27.43 -10.51
N ASN A 30 -27.94 -27.03 -9.69
CA ASN A 30 -28.27 -27.66 -8.42
C ASN A 30 -28.95 -29.03 -8.59
N THR A 31 -29.61 -29.26 -9.73
CA THR A 31 -30.23 -30.54 -10.07
C THR A 31 -29.18 -31.57 -10.53
N LEU A 32 -28.21 -31.14 -11.34
CA LEU A 32 -27.10 -31.99 -11.81
C LEU A 32 -25.95 -32.10 -10.82
N LEU A 33 -25.88 -31.20 -9.83
CA LEU A 33 -24.77 -31.06 -8.89
C LEU A 33 -23.43 -30.89 -9.60
N ALA A 34 -23.42 -30.12 -10.70
CA ALA A 34 -22.26 -29.89 -11.55
C ALA A 34 -22.31 -28.51 -12.21
N PHE A 35 -21.14 -28.04 -12.66
CA PHE A 35 -21.04 -26.85 -13.50
C PHE A 35 -21.37 -27.18 -14.96
N GLU A 36 -22.13 -26.31 -15.61
CA GLU A 36 -22.44 -26.41 -17.04
C GLU A 36 -22.40 -25.04 -17.74
N SER A 37 -22.43 -25.06 -19.07
CA SER A 37 -22.63 -23.83 -19.85
C SER A 37 -24.04 -23.28 -19.60
N TRP A 38 -24.16 -21.95 -19.54
CA TRP A 38 -25.45 -21.29 -19.34
C TRP A 38 -26.49 -21.72 -20.38
N ASN A 39 -27.64 -22.20 -19.91
CA ASN A 39 -28.82 -22.47 -20.71
C ASN A 39 -30.05 -21.85 -20.05
N SER A 40 -30.67 -20.85 -20.69
CA SER A 40 -31.84 -20.14 -20.14
C SER A 40 -33.03 -21.06 -19.82
N ALA A 41 -33.13 -22.23 -20.48
CA ALA A 41 -34.17 -23.21 -20.18
C ALA A 41 -34.03 -23.86 -18.79
N ASN A 42 -32.82 -23.86 -18.21
CA ASN A 42 -32.48 -24.51 -16.95
C ASN A 42 -32.39 -23.49 -15.79
N ILE A 43 -32.94 -22.28 -15.92
CA ILE A 43 -32.77 -21.24 -14.90
C ILE A 43 -33.32 -21.65 -13.52
N GLN A 44 -34.35 -22.50 -13.49
CA GLN A 44 -34.91 -23.09 -12.27
C GLN A 44 -34.03 -24.18 -11.64
N ASP A 45 -32.96 -24.58 -12.32
CA ASP A 45 -31.94 -25.47 -11.76
C ASP A 45 -30.71 -24.68 -11.28
N TYR A 46 -30.62 -23.39 -11.62
CA TYR A 46 -29.50 -22.51 -11.26
C TYR A 46 -29.75 -21.68 -10.01
N ASP A 47 -31.00 -21.62 -9.54
CA ASP A 47 -31.37 -20.81 -8.39
C ASP A 47 -30.99 -21.48 -7.08
N LEU A 48 -30.35 -20.69 -6.23
CA LEU A 48 -30.08 -21.01 -4.84
C LEU A 48 -30.94 -20.07 -4.00
N PRO A 49 -32.07 -20.53 -3.45
CA PRO A 49 -32.99 -19.65 -2.75
C PRO A 49 -32.34 -19.05 -1.50
N LEU A 50 -32.57 -17.75 -1.28
CA LEU A 50 -32.19 -17.07 -0.06
C LEU A 50 -33.39 -16.97 0.89
N THR A 51 -33.12 -17.17 2.17
CA THR A 51 -34.11 -17.07 3.25
C THR A 51 -33.93 -15.73 3.97
N ASP A 52 -35.04 -15.03 4.23
CA ASP A 52 -35.05 -13.82 5.06
C ASP A 52 -34.66 -14.20 6.50
N ALA A 53 -33.58 -13.60 6.99
CA ALA A 53 -33.04 -13.77 8.34
C ALA A 53 -33.37 -12.59 9.27
N GLU A 54 -34.36 -11.77 8.88
CA GLU A 54 -34.76 -10.51 9.51
C GLU A 54 -33.72 -9.39 9.36
N GLY A 55 -34.12 -8.14 9.63
CA GLY A 55 -33.20 -7.00 9.65
C GLY A 55 -32.55 -6.66 8.30
N ASP A 56 -33.31 -6.79 7.21
CA ASP A 56 -32.86 -6.60 5.82
C ASP A 56 -31.80 -7.61 5.35
N LEU A 57 -31.54 -8.70 6.09
CA LEU A 57 -30.53 -9.70 5.75
C LEU A 57 -31.16 -10.97 5.17
N TYR A 58 -30.70 -11.37 3.99
CA TYR A 58 -31.07 -12.61 3.34
C TYR A 58 -29.87 -13.55 3.30
N GLN A 59 -30.08 -14.83 3.61
CA GLN A 59 -29.02 -15.84 3.74
C GLN A 59 -29.33 -17.12 2.97
N GLY A 60 -28.29 -17.76 2.43
CA GLY A 60 -28.39 -19.05 1.75
C GLY A 60 -27.15 -19.92 1.97
N ASP A 61 -27.31 -21.21 1.71
CA ASP A 61 -26.25 -22.19 1.90
C ASP A 61 -25.41 -22.36 0.64
N TRP A 62 -24.10 -22.53 0.83
CA TRP A 62 -23.20 -22.92 -0.26
C TRP A 62 -23.43 -24.38 -0.66
N PRO A 63 -23.49 -24.73 -1.96
CA PRO A 63 -23.68 -26.12 -2.38
C PRO A 63 -22.54 -27.04 -1.95
N GLY A 64 -22.86 -28.11 -1.21
CA GLY A 64 -21.87 -28.96 -0.53
C GLY A 64 -20.92 -29.77 -1.42
N ASN A 65 -21.22 -29.92 -2.73
CA ASN A 65 -20.40 -30.68 -3.69
C ASN A 65 -19.52 -29.79 -4.58
N MET A 66 -19.45 -28.48 -4.32
CA MET A 66 -18.56 -27.62 -5.08
C MET A 66 -17.10 -27.82 -4.70
N ALA A 67 -16.26 -28.04 -5.71
CA ALA A 67 -14.81 -28.05 -5.55
C ALA A 67 -14.31 -26.69 -5.03
N SER A 68 -13.16 -26.66 -4.36
CA SER A 68 -12.52 -25.41 -4.00
C SER A 68 -12.18 -24.57 -5.24
N GLY A 69 -12.26 -23.25 -5.13
CA GLY A 69 -12.00 -22.33 -6.22
C GLY A 69 -12.58 -20.94 -6.00
N ARG A 70 -12.36 -20.07 -6.98
CA ARG A 70 -12.93 -18.72 -7.02
C ARG A 70 -14.25 -18.73 -7.78
N TYR A 71 -15.25 -18.07 -7.21
CA TYR A 71 -16.61 -18.05 -7.72
C TYR A 71 -17.17 -16.63 -7.71
N ARG A 72 -18.07 -16.38 -8.66
CA ARG A 72 -18.88 -15.17 -8.72
C ARG A 72 -20.31 -15.52 -8.37
N VAL A 73 -20.85 -14.86 -7.36
CA VAL A 73 -22.25 -15.00 -6.94
C VAL A 73 -23.03 -13.80 -7.46
N LEU A 74 -24.12 -14.06 -8.16
CA LEU A 74 -25.04 -13.04 -8.65
C LEU A 74 -26.35 -13.17 -7.87
N TYR A 75 -26.84 -12.07 -7.31
CA TYR A 75 -28.09 -12.07 -6.54
C TYR A 75 -29.21 -11.41 -7.32
N TYR A 76 -30.36 -12.06 -7.36
CA TYR A 76 -31.52 -11.63 -8.12
C TYR A 76 -32.76 -11.49 -7.25
N ARG A 77 -33.65 -10.58 -7.65
CA ARG A 77 -34.99 -10.47 -7.12
C ARG A 77 -35.98 -11.10 -8.09
N MET A 78 -36.70 -12.10 -7.61
CA MET A 78 -37.71 -12.82 -8.38
C MET A 78 -38.97 -11.96 -8.57
N SER A 79 -39.42 -11.84 -9.82
CA SER A 79 -40.57 -10.99 -10.19
C SER A 79 -41.92 -11.71 -10.17
N ALA A 80 -41.95 -13.02 -10.48
CA ALA A 80 -43.20 -13.76 -10.75
C ALA A 80 -43.31 -15.14 -10.07
N GLY A 81 -42.61 -15.36 -8.95
CA GLY A 81 -42.71 -16.59 -8.15
C GLY A 81 -41.95 -17.80 -8.71
N SER A 82 -41.28 -17.67 -9.85
CA SER A 82 -40.24 -18.59 -10.34
C SER A 82 -39.06 -17.80 -10.91
N PRO A 83 -37.81 -18.30 -10.82
CA PRO A 83 -36.65 -17.66 -11.44
C PRO A 83 -36.83 -17.43 -12.94
N ALA A 84 -36.47 -16.25 -13.42
CA ALA A 84 -36.57 -15.86 -14.82
C ALA A 84 -35.36 -15.05 -15.29
N THR A 85 -35.06 -15.10 -16.59
CA THR A 85 -33.84 -14.45 -17.14
C THR A 85 -33.90 -12.94 -17.13
N ASP A 86 -35.08 -12.37 -16.94
CA ASP A 86 -35.39 -10.95 -16.85
C ASP A 86 -35.58 -10.47 -15.39
N ASP A 87 -35.32 -11.33 -14.41
CA ASP A 87 -35.31 -10.94 -13.00
C ASP A 87 -34.23 -9.87 -12.72
N LEU A 88 -34.51 -9.02 -11.74
CA LEU A 88 -33.66 -7.86 -11.43
C LEU A 88 -32.40 -8.32 -10.70
N LEU A 89 -31.22 -8.07 -11.29
CA LEU A 89 -29.94 -8.23 -10.62
C LEU A 89 -29.78 -7.17 -9.52
N LEU A 90 -29.62 -7.62 -8.28
CA LEU A 90 -29.44 -6.77 -7.10
C LEU A 90 -27.96 -6.48 -6.79
N GLY A 91 -27.08 -7.45 -7.05
CA GLY A 91 -25.68 -7.35 -6.67
C GLY A 91 -24.85 -8.52 -7.18
N THR A 92 -23.53 -8.41 -7.00
CA THR A 92 -22.57 -9.42 -7.40
C THR A 92 -21.43 -9.43 -6.39
N ASP A 93 -21.07 -10.61 -5.91
CA ASP A 93 -19.92 -10.84 -5.03
C ASP A 93 -18.94 -11.80 -5.70
N ASP A 94 -17.64 -11.57 -5.54
CA ASP A 94 -16.61 -12.56 -5.84
C ASP A 94 -16.13 -13.17 -4.51
N LEU A 95 -16.12 -14.51 -4.43
CA LEU A 95 -15.81 -15.27 -3.22
C LEU A 95 -14.82 -16.39 -3.53
N ASP A 96 -13.88 -16.61 -2.61
CA ASP A 96 -13.04 -17.81 -2.60
C ASP A 96 -13.69 -18.88 -1.71
N TRP A 97 -13.85 -20.08 -2.26
CA TRP A 97 -14.35 -21.24 -1.56
C TRP A 97 -13.23 -22.26 -1.36
N ASN A 98 -12.92 -22.57 -0.10
CA ASN A 98 -11.86 -23.52 0.25
C ASN A 98 -12.38 -24.96 0.49
N GLY A 99 -13.66 -25.23 0.22
CA GLY A 99 -14.32 -26.50 0.54
C GLY A 99 -15.08 -26.49 1.87
N ASN A 100 -14.84 -25.52 2.75
CA ASN A 100 -15.45 -25.43 4.08
C ASN A 100 -16.09 -24.06 4.36
N THR A 101 -15.48 -22.96 3.93
CA THR A 101 -15.91 -21.58 4.20
C THR A 101 -15.72 -20.71 2.97
N THR A 102 -16.62 -19.74 2.80
CA THR A 102 -16.44 -18.63 1.86
C THR A 102 -15.60 -17.55 2.52
N SER A 103 -14.66 -16.99 1.77
CA SER A 103 -13.94 -15.78 2.13
C SER A 103 -14.16 -14.74 1.03
N PRO A 104 -14.34 -13.46 1.37
CA PRO A 104 -14.28 -12.41 0.36
C PRO A 104 -12.92 -12.49 -0.33
N VAL A 105 -12.92 -12.28 -1.65
CA VAL A 105 -11.66 -12.25 -2.38
C VAL A 105 -10.83 -11.07 -1.87
N SER A 106 -9.68 -11.36 -1.26
CA SER A 106 -8.64 -10.35 -1.04
C SER A 106 -7.80 -10.26 -2.30
N ASP A 107 -8.18 -9.40 -3.24
CA ASP A 107 -7.35 -9.15 -4.42
C ASP A 107 -6.09 -8.38 -4.00
N ILE A 108 -4.98 -9.11 -3.84
CA ILE A 108 -3.67 -8.51 -3.63
C ILE A 108 -3.30 -7.73 -4.89
N GLN A 109 -3.25 -6.40 -4.75
CA GLN A 109 -2.84 -5.51 -5.83
C GLN A 109 -1.32 -5.39 -5.85
N LEU A 110 -0.79 -5.16 -7.06
CA LEU A 110 0.60 -4.82 -7.23
C LEU A 110 0.85 -3.42 -6.65
N ASP A 111 1.89 -3.27 -5.83
CA ASP A 111 2.24 -1.99 -5.26
C ASP A 111 2.67 -1.00 -6.34
N ASP A 112 2.39 0.28 -6.13
CA ASP A 112 2.72 1.32 -7.10
C ASP A 112 4.22 1.38 -7.39
N ASP A 113 5.08 1.00 -6.45
CA ASP A 113 6.54 1.02 -6.56
C ASP A 113 7.15 -0.35 -6.91
N ALA A 114 6.33 -1.32 -7.32
CA ALA A 114 6.78 -2.61 -7.80
C ALA A 114 7.78 -2.49 -8.97
N LEU A 115 8.81 -3.33 -8.96
CA LEU A 115 9.92 -3.26 -9.93
C LEU A 115 9.63 -4.00 -11.24
N THR A 116 8.58 -4.81 -11.29
CA THR A 116 8.18 -5.60 -12.46
C THR A 116 6.65 -5.71 -12.51
N THR A 117 6.12 -6.29 -13.59
CA THR A 117 4.69 -6.52 -13.76
C THR A 117 4.34 -8.00 -13.64
N LEU A 118 3.08 -8.28 -13.29
CA LEU A 118 2.54 -9.64 -13.25
C LEU A 118 2.72 -10.37 -14.61
N GLU A 119 2.47 -9.67 -15.73
CA GLU A 119 2.67 -10.23 -17.07
C GLU A 119 4.14 -10.59 -17.36
N SER A 120 5.09 -9.76 -16.89
CA SER A 120 6.53 -9.99 -17.05
C SER A 120 6.95 -11.27 -16.33
N VAL A 121 6.49 -11.46 -15.09
CA VAL A 121 6.77 -12.66 -14.29
C VAL A 121 6.09 -13.89 -14.89
N LYS A 122 4.81 -13.80 -15.28
CA LYS A 122 4.09 -14.90 -15.95
C LYS A 122 4.79 -15.37 -17.21
N ARG A 123 5.27 -14.44 -18.04
CA ARG A 123 6.05 -14.75 -19.24
C ARG A 123 7.35 -15.47 -18.88
N HIS A 124 8.01 -15.05 -17.81
CA HIS A 124 9.22 -15.70 -17.32
C HIS A 124 8.97 -17.14 -16.83
N LEU A 125 7.89 -17.35 -16.08
CA LEU A 125 7.45 -18.66 -15.56
C LEU A 125 6.76 -19.55 -16.60
N ARG A 126 6.40 -19.00 -17.77
CA ARG A 126 5.58 -19.66 -18.81
C ARG A 126 4.20 -20.08 -18.31
N ILE A 127 3.61 -19.27 -17.44
CA ILE A 127 2.22 -19.44 -16.94
C ILE A 127 1.29 -18.58 -17.81
N THR A 128 0.11 -19.11 -18.12
CA THR A 128 -0.89 -18.41 -18.96
C THR A 128 -2.26 -18.26 -18.28
N ASP A 129 -2.53 -19.05 -17.24
CA ASP A 129 -3.73 -18.95 -16.42
C ASP A 129 -3.66 -17.74 -15.45
N THR A 130 -4.75 -17.58 -14.69
CA THR A 130 -4.92 -16.54 -13.68
C THR A 130 -4.89 -17.08 -12.25
N ASP A 131 -4.67 -18.38 -12.07
CA ASP A 131 -4.86 -19.05 -10.78
C ASP A 131 -3.75 -18.65 -9.79
N SER A 132 -2.58 -18.26 -10.29
CA SER A 132 -1.44 -17.85 -9.47
C SER A 132 -1.35 -16.32 -9.30
N ASP A 133 -2.32 -15.53 -9.76
CA ASP A 133 -2.12 -14.08 -9.93
C ASP A 133 -1.92 -13.34 -8.61
N GLN A 134 -2.73 -13.66 -7.62
CA GLN A 134 -2.63 -13.04 -6.29
C GLN A 134 -1.31 -13.41 -5.61
N LEU A 135 -0.90 -14.68 -5.68
CA LEU A 135 0.39 -15.13 -5.14
C LEU A 135 1.56 -14.45 -5.86
N LEU A 136 1.49 -14.32 -7.19
CA LEU A 136 2.54 -13.64 -7.95
C LEU A 136 2.59 -12.15 -7.60
N ALA A 137 1.45 -11.48 -7.42
CA ALA A 137 1.40 -10.09 -6.98
C ALA A 137 2.05 -9.91 -5.59
N GLU A 138 1.73 -10.77 -4.63
CA GLU A 138 2.33 -10.76 -3.29
C GLU A 138 3.85 -10.95 -3.33
N LEU A 139 4.31 -11.95 -4.09
CA LEU A 139 5.75 -12.22 -4.25
C LEU A 139 6.47 -11.05 -4.93
N ILE A 140 5.86 -10.40 -5.92
CA ILE A 140 6.45 -9.23 -6.57
C ILE A 140 6.59 -8.09 -5.57
N ASN A 141 5.57 -7.78 -4.77
CA ASN A 141 5.62 -6.72 -3.78
C ASN A 141 6.72 -7.00 -2.73
N GLN A 142 6.77 -8.22 -2.20
CA GLN A 142 7.77 -8.61 -1.21
C GLN A 142 9.21 -8.53 -1.74
N ILE A 143 9.45 -9.03 -2.96
CA ILE A 143 10.79 -9.00 -3.58
C ILE A 143 11.18 -7.57 -3.97
N SER A 144 10.24 -6.77 -4.50
CA SER A 144 10.47 -5.36 -4.83
C SER A 144 10.89 -4.58 -3.58
N GLY A 145 10.14 -4.72 -2.48
CA GLY A 145 10.48 -4.10 -1.20
C GLY A 145 11.83 -4.57 -0.65
N ARG A 146 12.16 -5.86 -0.81
CA ARG A 146 13.47 -6.40 -0.40
C ARG A 146 14.63 -5.81 -1.21
N ILE A 147 14.49 -5.69 -2.53
CA ILE A 147 15.52 -5.08 -3.39
C ILE A 147 15.70 -3.61 -3.01
N GLN A 148 14.61 -2.86 -2.84
CA GLN A 148 14.64 -1.47 -2.43
C GLN A 148 15.32 -1.28 -1.06
N LEU A 149 15.05 -2.18 -0.09
CA LEU A 149 15.71 -2.17 1.22
C LEU A 149 17.23 -2.42 1.10
N ILE A 150 17.65 -3.36 0.26
CA ILE A 150 19.07 -3.65 0.02
C ILE A 150 19.78 -2.46 -0.64
N CYS A 151 19.10 -1.78 -1.56
CA CYS A 151 19.63 -0.60 -2.23
C CYS A 151 19.48 0.69 -1.41
N ASP A 152 18.73 0.65 -0.30
CA ASP A 152 18.33 1.79 0.54
C ASP A 152 17.71 2.95 -0.27
N ARG A 153 16.85 2.62 -1.24
CA ARG A 153 16.15 3.60 -2.08
C ARG A 153 14.98 3.02 -2.86
N GLN A 154 14.09 3.91 -3.28
CA GLN A 154 13.03 3.62 -4.24
C GLN A 154 13.49 3.90 -5.68
N PHE A 155 13.01 3.10 -6.63
CA PHE A 155 13.45 3.15 -8.04
C PHE A 155 12.45 3.83 -8.97
N LYS A 156 11.15 3.69 -8.69
CA LYS A 156 10.13 4.37 -9.48
C LYS A 156 10.21 5.86 -9.24
N ARG A 157 9.94 6.65 -10.28
CA ARG A 157 9.91 8.10 -10.20
C ARG A 157 8.91 8.58 -9.14
N GLN A 158 9.41 9.30 -8.14
CA GLN A 158 8.61 9.89 -7.07
C GLN A 158 9.19 11.22 -6.61
N VAL A 159 8.35 12.01 -5.94
CA VAL A 159 8.76 13.24 -5.26
C VAL A 159 9.24 12.88 -3.86
N HIS A 160 10.45 13.30 -3.54
CA HIS A 160 11.10 13.07 -2.25
C HIS A 160 11.35 14.39 -1.51
N HIS A 161 11.24 14.32 -0.19
CA HIS A 161 11.59 15.40 0.73
C HIS A 161 12.69 14.89 1.64
N GLU A 162 13.93 15.37 1.44
CA GLU A 162 15.07 14.99 2.27
C GLU A 162 15.51 16.14 3.16
N ARG A 163 15.64 15.83 4.46
CA ARG A 163 16.07 16.77 5.49
C ARG A 163 17.46 16.40 5.99
N PHE A 164 18.33 17.41 6.04
CA PHE A 164 19.70 17.28 6.53
C PHE A 164 19.88 18.21 7.74
N ASN A 165 20.12 17.63 8.91
CA ASN A 165 20.29 18.41 10.15
C ASN A 165 21.63 19.17 10.18
N HIS A 166 22.65 18.60 9.55
CA HIS A 166 23.99 19.16 9.48
C HIS A 166 24.55 18.95 8.09
N VAL A 167 25.08 20.03 7.51
CA VAL A 167 25.75 19.99 6.21
C VAL A 167 27.14 20.53 6.41
N SER A 168 28.14 19.65 6.30
CA SER A 168 29.54 20.06 6.29
C SER A 168 29.91 20.50 4.87
N ASN A 169 30.66 21.59 4.74
CA ASN A 169 31.22 22.08 3.47
C ASN A 169 30.21 22.35 2.34
N ALA A 170 28.95 22.64 2.66
CA ALA A 170 27.90 22.92 1.68
C ALA A 170 27.73 21.81 0.63
N HIS A 171 28.06 20.56 0.98
CA HIS A 171 27.99 19.41 0.10
C HIS A 171 27.04 18.35 0.68
N LEU A 172 26.15 17.85 -0.17
CA LEU A 172 25.08 16.93 0.16
C LEU A 172 25.01 15.84 -0.92
N VAL A 173 24.65 14.62 -0.53
CA VAL A 173 24.36 13.54 -1.46
C VAL A 173 22.94 13.09 -1.19
N LEU A 174 22.08 13.23 -2.19
CA LEU A 174 20.68 12.79 -2.15
C LEU A 174 20.62 11.27 -2.23
N ARG A 175 19.69 10.64 -1.48
CA ARG A 175 19.61 9.17 -1.44
C ARG A 175 19.05 8.58 -2.73
N HIS A 176 18.13 9.30 -3.38
CA HIS A 176 17.44 8.82 -4.57
C HIS A 176 18.06 9.42 -5.84
N PHE A 177 18.33 8.55 -6.82
CA PHE A 177 18.92 8.92 -8.10
C PHE A 177 18.43 7.96 -9.21
N PRO A 178 18.42 8.35 -10.50
CA PRO A 178 18.84 9.63 -11.04
C PRO A 178 17.89 10.76 -10.61
N VAL A 179 18.46 11.93 -10.29
CA VAL A 179 17.65 13.12 -10.01
C VAL A 179 17.15 13.68 -11.33
N ARG A 180 15.88 14.08 -11.38
CA ARG A 180 15.22 14.60 -12.60
C ARG A 180 14.92 16.08 -12.49
N ALA A 181 14.41 16.49 -11.35
CA ALA A 181 14.12 17.88 -11.07
C ALA A 181 14.39 18.16 -9.59
N ILE A 182 14.95 19.33 -9.29
CA ILE A 182 14.90 19.88 -7.94
C ILE A 182 13.77 20.91 -7.95
N HIS A 183 12.77 20.68 -7.11
CA HIS A 183 11.69 21.64 -6.93
C HIS A 183 12.14 22.78 -6.04
N ARG A 184 12.86 22.46 -4.95
CA ARG A 184 13.25 23.45 -3.96
C ARG A 184 14.43 23.01 -3.10
N VAL A 185 15.29 23.97 -2.75
CA VAL A 185 16.35 23.82 -1.75
C VAL A 185 16.21 24.95 -0.76
N SER A 186 15.96 24.63 0.50
CA SER A 186 15.73 25.62 1.55
C SER A 186 16.62 25.37 2.76
N THR A 187 17.05 26.44 3.41
CA THR A 187 18.03 26.39 4.50
C THR A 187 17.61 27.25 5.69
N GLY A 188 18.14 26.93 6.86
CA GLY A 188 17.96 27.72 8.08
C GLY A 188 16.71 27.33 8.86
N ASN A 189 16.37 28.16 9.86
CA ASN A 189 15.32 27.85 10.82
C ASN A 189 14.58 29.13 11.20
N ALA A 190 13.29 29.23 10.87
CA ALA A 190 12.42 30.37 11.19
C ALA A 190 11.12 29.89 11.84
N ALA A 191 10.61 30.67 12.79
CA ALA A 191 9.35 30.36 13.47
C ALA A 191 8.16 30.59 12.52
N ALA A 192 7.40 29.53 12.24
CA ALA A 192 6.25 29.59 11.34
C ALA A 192 4.93 29.81 12.10
N MET A 193 4.75 29.10 13.20
CA MET A 193 3.56 29.20 14.04
C MET A 193 3.86 28.81 15.48
N THR A 194 2.97 29.20 16.39
CA THR A 194 2.96 28.69 17.76
C THR A 194 1.68 27.93 18.05
N VAL A 195 1.78 26.87 18.84
CA VAL A 195 0.63 26.10 19.31
C VAL A 195 0.67 26.00 20.83
N GLN A 196 -0.49 26.12 21.46
CA GLN A 196 -0.64 26.00 22.90
C GLN A 196 -1.92 25.23 23.23
N TYR A 197 -1.90 24.49 24.34
CA TYR A 197 -3.10 23.92 24.95
C TYR A 197 -3.48 24.70 26.22
N THR A 198 -4.75 25.12 26.30
CA THR A 198 -5.33 25.92 27.38
C THR A 198 -6.50 25.24 28.09
N GLY A 199 -6.86 24.02 27.68
CA GLY A 199 -7.93 23.24 28.33
C GLY A 199 -7.50 22.54 29.63
N ASP A 200 -8.39 21.71 30.15
CA ASP A 200 -8.27 21.10 31.49
C ASP A 200 -7.53 19.75 31.53
N ALA A 201 -7.05 19.24 30.38
CA ALA A 201 -6.32 17.97 30.34
C ALA A 201 -5.09 17.98 31.29
N ILE A 202 -4.79 16.83 31.91
CA ILE A 202 -3.64 16.71 32.82
C ILE A 202 -2.31 16.77 32.06
N ARG A 203 -2.28 16.35 30.80
CA ARG A 203 -1.14 16.46 29.89
C ARG A 203 -1.61 16.84 28.49
N ALA A 204 -0.87 17.72 27.82
CA ALA A 204 -1.04 18.01 26.41
C ALA A 204 0.33 17.98 25.72
N SER A 205 0.42 17.30 24.59
CA SER A 205 1.66 17.19 23.84
C SER A 205 1.39 17.29 22.35
N LEU A 206 2.31 17.91 21.63
CA LEU A 206 2.25 17.95 20.17
C LEU A 206 3.54 17.42 19.54
N ALA A 207 3.39 16.79 18.38
CA ALA A 207 4.48 16.22 17.60
C ALA A 207 4.22 16.45 16.11
N ILE A 208 5.30 16.56 15.33
CA ILE A 208 5.25 16.72 13.87
C ILE A 208 5.94 15.50 13.24
N SER A 209 5.24 14.79 12.35
CA SER A 209 5.84 13.82 11.44
C SER A 209 6.08 14.45 10.06
N ASP A 210 6.59 13.68 9.11
CA ASP A 210 6.78 14.16 7.73
C ASP A 210 5.45 14.45 7.00
N SER A 211 4.32 13.91 7.48
CA SER A 211 3.02 13.97 6.80
C SER A 211 1.87 14.57 7.62
N ALA A 212 2.03 14.73 8.94
CA ALA A 212 0.96 15.20 9.80
C ALA A 212 1.46 15.91 11.07
N LEU A 213 0.56 16.73 11.63
CA LEU A 213 0.66 17.27 12.98
C LEU A 213 -0.21 16.44 13.93
N PHE A 214 0.36 16.00 15.04
CA PHE A 214 -0.35 15.26 16.08
C PHE A 214 -0.58 16.12 17.30
N LEU A 215 -1.84 16.30 17.68
CA LEU A 215 -2.24 16.94 18.94
C LEU A 215 -2.76 15.85 19.89
N ARG A 216 -2.15 15.71 21.06
CA ARG A 216 -2.51 14.66 22.02
C ARG A 216 -2.82 15.26 23.37
N THR A 217 -3.91 14.83 23.99
CA THR A 217 -4.29 15.20 25.35
C THR A 217 -4.61 13.96 26.17
N LEU A 218 -4.25 13.99 27.45
CA LEU A 218 -4.60 12.98 28.44
C LEU A 218 -5.42 13.68 29.52
N ASP A 219 -6.66 13.25 29.71
CA ASP A 219 -7.55 13.84 30.72
C ASP A 219 -7.34 13.23 32.12
N ALA A 220 -8.06 13.77 33.12
CA ALA A 220 -7.97 13.33 34.50
C ALA A 220 -8.48 11.88 34.72
N SER A 221 -9.28 11.34 33.80
CA SER A 221 -9.71 9.93 33.78
C SER A 221 -8.71 8.99 33.11
N GLY A 222 -7.62 9.52 32.54
CA GLY A 222 -6.61 8.74 31.82
C GLY A 222 -7.01 8.39 30.38
N THR A 223 -8.02 9.06 29.82
CA THR A 223 -8.41 8.88 28.42
C THR A 223 -7.50 9.72 27.52
N LEU A 224 -6.89 9.06 26.53
CA LEU A 224 -6.04 9.69 25.53
C LEU A 224 -6.89 10.10 24.32
N ALA A 225 -6.93 11.39 24.02
CA ALA A 225 -7.46 11.90 22.76
C ALA A 225 -6.29 12.28 21.83
N THR A 226 -6.32 11.79 20.58
CA THR A 226 -5.34 12.11 19.54
C THR A 226 -6.06 12.68 18.33
N HIS A 227 -5.63 13.87 17.90
CA HIS A 227 -6.05 14.45 16.63
C HIS A 227 -4.87 14.43 15.67
N GLU A 228 -5.06 13.79 14.52
CA GLU A 228 -4.11 13.75 13.42
C GLU A 228 -4.56 14.73 12.34
N LEU A 229 -3.75 15.76 12.11
CA LEU A 229 -3.99 16.80 11.13
C LEU A 229 -3.05 16.55 9.94
N ALA A 230 -3.52 15.78 8.96
CA ALA A 230 -2.74 15.42 7.78
C ALA A 230 -2.46 16.64 6.88
N PHE A 231 -1.21 16.84 6.48
CA PHE A 231 -0.78 17.97 5.65
C PHE A 231 -1.42 17.97 4.25
N ALA A 232 -1.80 16.81 3.73
CA ALA A 232 -2.53 16.71 2.47
C ALA A 232 -3.90 17.40 2.52
N ASN A 233 -4.57 17.38 3.68
CA ASN A 233 -5.88 18.03 3.88
C ASN A 233 -5.72 19.52 4.22
N TYR A 234 -4.58 19.90 4.80
CA TYR A 234 -4.27 21.26 5.24
C TYR A 234 -2.94 21.70 4.62
N PRO A 235 -2.89 21.99 3.30
CA PRO A 235 -1.63 22.18 2.56
C PRO A 235 -0.84 23.43 2.99
N THR A 236 -1.48 24.42 3.60
CA THR A 236 -0.80 25.63 4.12
C THR A 236 -0.83 25.69 5.64
N ILE A 237 0.15 26.38 6.22
CA ILE A 237 0.24 26.58 7.67
C ILE A 237 -0.95 27.42 8.16
N SER A 238 -1.41 28.39 7.38
CA SER A 238 -2.65 29.13 7.66
C SER A 238 -3.89 28.22 7.76
N MET A 239 -4.06 27.26 6.85
CA MET A 239 -5.14 26.26 6.93
C MET A 239 -4.96 25.34 8.14
N LEU A 240 -3.72 24.99 8.48
CA LEU A 240 -3.41 24.16 9.63
C LEU A 240 -3.75 24.88 10.96
N VAL A 241 -3.41 26.16 11.08
CA VAL A 241 -3.81 27.00 12.23
C VAL A 241 -5.33 27.06 12.35
N ALA A 242 -6.03 27.31 11.24
CA ALA A 242 -7.49 27.39 11.24
C ALA A 242 -8.16 26.10 11.75
N VAL A 243 -7.64 24.92 11.39
CA VAL A 243 -8.19 23.65 11.91
C VAL A 243 -7.78 23.40 13.36
N ILE A 244 -6.60 23.82 13.81
CA ILE A 244 -6.18 23.70 15.22
C ILE A 244 -7.15 24.43 16.13
N ASP A 245 -7.58 25.64 15.74
CA ASP A 245 -8.53 26.46 16.52
C ASP A 245 -9.93 25.83 16.62
N THR A 246 -10.25 24.83 15.80
CA THR A 246 -11.48 24.03 15.93
C THR A 246 -11.36 22.90 16.94
N VAL A 247 -10.14 22.51 17.33
CA VAL A 247 -9.89 21.44 18.30
C VAL A 247 -10.00 22.02 19.71
N THR A 248 -10.93 21.49 20.51
CA THR A 248 -11.23 22.04 21.83
C THR A 248 -9.99 22.11 22.73
N GLY A 249 -9.72 23.31 23.26
CA GLY A 249 -8.62 23.59 24.18
C GLY A 249 -7.26 23.81 23.51
N TRP A 250 -7.16 23.68 22.18
CA TRP A 250 -5.96 24.04 21.42
C TRP A 250 -6.11 25.42 20.79
N ASP A 251 -4.99 26.15 20.71
CA ASP A 251 -4.91 27.49 20.13
C ASP A 251 -3.66 27.58 19.25
N GLY A 252 -3.83 28.02 18.00
CA GLY A 252 -2.77 28.22 17.03
C GLY A 252 -2.57 29.70 16.72
N THR A 253 -1.32 30.14 16.57
CA THR A 253 -1.02 31.50 16.09
C THR A 253 -0.04 31.42 14.93
N LEU A 254 -0.40 32.06 13.81
CA LEU A 254 0.43 32.16 12.62
C LEU A 254 1.47 33.28 12.77
N THR A 255 2.74 32.96 12.49
CA THR A 255 3.84 33.94 12.39
C THR A 255 4.25 34.16 10.94
N GLN A 256 4.36 33.08 10.17
CA GLN A 256 4.71 33.07 8.76
C GLN A 256 3.94 31.95 8.05
N ASP A 257 3.33 32.27 6.92
CA ASP A 257 2.65 31.26 6.10
C ASP A 257 3.60 30.57 5.13
N GLY A 258 3.24 29.35 4.75
CA GLY A 258 4.01 28.47 3.88
C GLY A 258 3.36 27.10 3.77
N PRO A 259 3.97 26.16 3.04
CA PRO A 259 3.47 24.80 2.96
C PRO A 259 3.59 24.08 4.31
N SER A 260 2.54 23.41 4.76
CA SER A 260 2.53 22.68 6.03
C SER A 260 3.52 21.50 6.03
N SER A 261 3.76 20.89 4.87
CA SER A 261 4.74 19.81 4.68
C SER A 261 6.20 20.24 4.94
N GLU A 262 6.49 21.54 5.01
CA GLU A 262 7.82 22.06 5.28
C GLU A 262 8.11 22.25 6.77
N LEU A 263 7.12 22.06 7.65
CA LEU A 263 7.35 22.09 9.09
C LEU A 263 8.47 21.11 9.48
N HIS A 264 9.34 21.54 10.39
CA HIS A 264 10.42 20.70 10.90
C HIS A 264 9.82 19.58 11.78
N PRO A 265 10.19 18.30 11.54
CA PRO A 265 9.75 17.20 12.37
C PRO A 265 10.12 17.41 13.83
N MET A 266 9.23 16.98 14.72
CA MET A 266 9.39 17.17 16.15
C MET A 266 8.84 15.97 16.88
N VAL A 267 9.69 15.30 17.66
CA VAL A 267 9.39 14.04 18.35
C VAL A 267 8.35 14.21 19.46
N GLY A 268 8.23 15.42 20.01
CA GLY A 268 7.21 15.78 20.99
C GLY A 268 7.62 17.00 21.79
N ALA A 269 6.66 17.88 22.07
CA ALA A 269 6.81 18.99 23.01
C ALA A 269 5.61 19.04 23.96
N ASP A 270 5.86 19.49 25.19
CA ASP A 270 4.79 19.79 26.13
C ASP A 270 4.11 21.10 25.72
N ALA A 271 2.82 21.01 25.44
CA ALA A 271 2.01 22.15 25.02
C ALA A 271 1.09 22.65 26.13
N LYS A 272 1.11 22.04 27.32
CA LYS A 272 0.24 22.42 28.43
C LYS A 272 0.68 23.75 29.02
N SER A 273 -0.15 24.78 28.84
CA SER A 273 0.11 26.13 29.36
C SER A 273 1.44 26.75 28.91
N GLN A 274 2.03 26.23 27.83
CA GLN A 274 3.26 26.73 27.21
C GLN A 274 3.08 26.78 25.70
N ARG A 275 3.63 27.83 25.08
CA ARG A 275 3.65 27.96 23.62
C ARG A 275 4.79 27.15 23.04
N VAL A 276 4.46 26.24 22.15
CA VAL A 276 5.44 25.48 21.37
C VAL A 276 5.64 26.17 20.03
N TRP A 277 6.89 26.44 19.68
CA TRP A 277 7.28 27.06 18.41
C TRP A 277 7.50 25.97 17.36
N LEU A 278 6.75 26.05 16.25
CA LEU A 278 6.93 25.17 15.10
C LEU A 278 7.66 25.95 14.01
N ASN A 279 8.74 25.37 13.51
CA ASN A 279 9.65 26.06 12.61
C ASN A 279 9.58 25.52 11.18
N VAL A 280 9.94 26.37 10.22
CA VAL A 280 10.15 26.08 8.80
C VAL A 280 11.54 26.55 8.37
N PRO A 281 12.01 26.16 7.18
CA PRO A 281 13.22 26.72 6.59
C PRO A 281 13.13 28.25 6.44
N ALA A 282 14.20 28.97 6.80
CA ALA A 282 14.21 30.43 6.81
C ALA A 282 14.44 31.06 5.43
N SER A 283 15.19 30.38 4.56
CA SER A 283 15.58 30.85 3.23
C SER A 283 15.20 29.84 2.17
N THR A 284 14.53 30.29 1.11
CA THR A 284 13.87 29.42 0.12
C THR A 284 14.59 29.36 -1.23
N ASP A 285 15.56 30.24 -1.46
CA ASP A 285 16.22 30.45 -2.75
C ASP A 285 17.75 30.34 -2.61
N THR A 286 18.23 29.27 -1.99
CA THR A 286 19.67 29.03 -1.89
C THR A 286 20.19 28.59 -3.25
N ALA A 287 21.10 29.35 -3.86
CA ALA A 287 21.75 28.95 -5.11
C ALA A 287 22.41 27.56 -4.94
N PHE A 288 22.37 26.71 -5.95
CA PHE A 288 22.96 25.36 -5.87
C PHE A 288 23.51 24.91 -7.22
N SER A 289 24.40 23.91 -7.18
CA SER A 289 24.84 23.14 -8.34
C SER A 289 24.65 21.66 -8.07
N LEU A 290 24.04 20.94 -9.02
CA LEU A 290 23.72 19.52 -8.90
C LEU A 290 24.48 18.71 -9.95
N ASP A 291 25.02 17.57 -9.54
CA ASP A 291 25.41 16.49 -10.43
C ASP A 291 24.27 15.47 -10.57
N TRP A 292 23.55 15.53 -11.70
CA TRP A 292 22.30 14.80 -11.93
C TRP A 292 22.41 13.27 -11.79
N PRO A 293 23.45 12.59 -12.31
CA PRO A 293 23.55 11.14 -12.23
C PRO A 293 23.82 10.62 -10.81
N THR A 294 24.59 11.37 -10.02
CA THR A 294 25.04 10.93 -8.68
C THR A 294 24.17 11.50 -7.54
N GLY A 295 23.34 12.51 -7.81
CA GLY A 295 22.57 13.19 -6.77
C GLY A 295 23.42 14.06 -5.85
N SER A 296 24.66 14.38 -6.25
CA SER A 296 25.58 15.22 -5.48
C SER A 296 25.21 16.70 -5.64
N LEU A 297 24.72 17.30 -4.55
CA LEU A 297 24.26 18.68 -4.47
C LEU A 297 25.29 19.52 -3.72
N ARG A 298 25.69 20.65 -4.31
CA ARG A 298 26.53 21.66 -3.65
C ARG A 298 25.77 22.96 -3.51
N LEU A 299 25.67 23.44 -2.28
CA LEU A 299 25.01 24.71 -1.95
C LEU A 299 25.95 25.88 -2.21
N GLY A 300 25.40 26.95 -2.75
CA GLY A 300 26.08 28.20 -3.05
C GLY A 300 26.34 29.03 -1.80
N SER A 301 27.31 29.94 -1.90
CA SER A 301 27.63 30.91 -0.85
C SER A 301 26.77 32.18 -1.00
N PRO A 302 26.28 32.80 0.09
CA PRO A 302 26.51 32.45 1.49
C PRO A 302 25.62 31.30 1.96
N PHE A 303 26.24 30.26 2.54
CA PHE A 303 25.52 29.16 3.16
C PHE A 303 25.19 29.52 4.61
N VAL A 304 23.91 29.47 4.96
CA VAL A 304 23.46 29.60 6.35
C VAL A 304 23.58 28.23 7.00
N ASN A 305 24.47 28.11 8.00
CA ASN A 305 24.55 26.91 8.83
C ASN A 305 23.19 26.68 9.51
N GLY A 306 22.53 25.57 9.15
CA GLY A 306 21.23 25.20 9.66
C GLY A 306 20.70 23.94 8.98
N PRO A 307 19.48 23.50 9.35
CA PRO A 307 18.84 22.38 8.67
C PRO A 307 18.59 22.75 7.21
N VAL A 308 18.74 21.77 6.33
CA VAL A 308 18.51 21.90 4.90
C VAL A 308 17.38 20.96 4.50
N LEU A 309 16.40 21.50 3.78
CA LEU A 309 15.33 20.74 3.15
C LEU A 309 15.53 20.76 1.64
N VAL A 310 15.58 19.58 1.03
CA VAL A 310 15.63 19.42 -0.43
C VAL A 310 14.36 18.69 -0.87
N SER A 311 13.55 19.36 -1.68
CA SER A 311 12.42 18.74 -2.37
C SER A 311 12.80 18.53 -3.83
N TYR A 312 12.74 17.28 -4.27
CA TYR A 312 13.22 16.89 -5.58
C TYR A 312 12.48 15.65 -6.09
N GLU A 313 12.53 15.46 -7.39
CA GLU A 313 11.97 14.32 -8.08
C GLU A 313 13.12 13.45 -8.59
N ALA A 314 13.09 12.16 -8.24
CA ALA A 314 14.12 11.22 -8.61
C ALA A 314 13.55 9.83 -8.91
N GLY A 315 14.35 9.02 -9.59
CA GLY A 315 13.99 7.67 -10.01
C GLY A 315 13.81 7.54 -11.52
N TYR A 316 13.32 6.38 -11.93
CA TYR A 316 13.17 6.01 -13.33
C TYR A 316 11.70 6.05 -13.74
N ASP A 317 11.42 6.63 -14.93
CA ASP A 317 10.10 6.51 -15.57
C ASP A 317 9.84 5.08 -16.04
N ILE A 318 10.92 4.41 -16.48
CA ILE A 318 10.92 3.00 -16.91
C ILE A 318 11.99 2.30 -16.09
N ILE A 319 11.60 1.31 -15.28
CA ILE A 319 12.52 0.54 -14.46
C ILE A 319 13.57 -0.12 -15.36
N PRO A 320 14.88 0.04 -15.05
CA PRO A 320 15.96 -0.60 -15.79
C PRO A 320 15.76 -2.11 -15.96
N ALA A 321 16.07 -2.62 -17.16
CA ALA A 321 15.86 -4.03 -17.51
C ALA A 321 16.58 -4.99 -16.55
N ASP A 322 17.75 -4.61 -16.02
CA ASP A 322 18.49 -5.42 -15.05
C ASP A 322 17.68 -5.64 -13.77
N LEU A 323 17.04 -4.59 -13.24
CA LEU A 323 16.23 -4.67 -12.02
C LEU A 323 14.97 -5.50 -12.25
N VAL A 324 14.32 -5.32 -13.42
CA VAL A 324 13.18 -6.14 -13.84
C VAL A 324 13.59 -7.61 -13.89
N GLN A 325 14.73 -7.91 -14.51
CA GLN A 325 15.23 -9.27 -14.65
C GLN A 325 15.56 -9.90 -13.29
N ILE A 326 16.28 -9.19 -12.42
CA ILE A 326 16.62 -9.68 -11.08
C ILE A 326 15.36 -9.94 -10.25
N THR A 327 14.37 -9.03 -10.32
CA THR A 327 13.07 -9.20 -9.65
C THR A 327 12.36 -10.45 -10.17
N ASN A 328 12.29 -10.64 -11.49
CA ASN A 328 11.68 -11.82 -12.10
C ASN A 328 12.38 -13.12 -11.68
N GLU A 329 13.72 -13.15 -11.66
CA GLU A 329 14.50 -14.30 -11.22
C GLU A 329 14.22 -14.66 -9.76
N LEU A 330 14.17 -13.67 -8.86
CA LEU A 330 13.92 -13.88 -7.43
C LEU A 330 12.46 -14.28 -7.13
N VAL A 331 11.50 -13.67 -7.81
CA VAL A 331 10.08 -14.08 -7.71
C VAL A 331 9.91 -15.51 -8.19
N THR A 332 10.59 -15.89 -9.27
CA THR A 332 10.58 -17.26 -9.80
C THR A 332 11.17 -18.25 -8.80
N GLN A 333 12.29 -17.92 -8.17
CA GLN A 333 12.88 -18.74 -7.11
C GLN A 333 11.91 -18.90 -5.93
N ALA A 334 11.29 -17.80 -5.47
CA ALA A 334 10.33 -17.82 -4.37
C ALA A 334 9.10 -18.68 -4.70
N TYR A 335 8.56 -18.54 -5.92
CA TYR A 335 7.41 -19.31 -6.39
C TYR A 335 7.70 -20.82 -6.44
N HIS A 336 8.87 -21.21 -6.95
CA HIS A 336 9.27 -22.61 -6.97
C HIS A 336 9.52 -23.16 -5.55
N LEU A 337 10.17 -22.40 -4.67
CA LEU A 337 10.39 -22.80 -3.28
C LEU A 337 9.06 -23.04 -2.54
N GLY A 338 8.03 -22.23 -2.81
CA GLY A 338 6.69 -22.44 -2.24
C GLY A 338 6.02 -23.74 -2.70
N LYS A 339 6.44 -24.34 -3.83
CA LYS A 339 5.93 -25.63 -4.32
C LYS A 339 6.74 -26.83 -3.86
N HIS A 340 7.97 -26.63 -3.38
CA HIS A 340 8.86 -27.69 -2.95
C HIS A 340 8.84 -27.84 -1.43
N ASP A 341 9.01 -29.06 -0.92
CA ASP A 341 9.19 -29.29 0.51
C ASP A 341 10.50 -28.66 0.96
N THR A 342 10.41 -27.60 1.77
CA THR A 342 11.57 -26.83 2.27
C THR A 342 12.49 -27.64 3.18
N ASN A 343 12.07 -28.83 3.64
CA ASN A 343 12.91 -29.75 4.42
C ASN A 343 13.76 -30.68 3.55
N LEU A 344 13.50 -30.75 2.23
CA LEU A 344 14.23 -31.59 1.30
C LEU A 344 15.54 -30.91 0.90
N SER A 345 16.62 -31.20 1.63
CA SER A 345 17.95 -30.62 1.38
C SER A 345 18.72 -31.28 0.23
N ARG A 346 18.33 -32.50 -0.17
CA ARG A 346 18.98 -33.28 -1.23
C ARG A 346 18.00 -34.24 -1.89
N GLU A 347 17.87 -34.14 -3.20
CA GLU A 347 17.22 -35.16 -4.02
C GLU A 347 18.28 -35.81 -4.90
N SER A 348 18.32 -37.16 -4.89
CA SER A 348 19.24 -37.94 -5.72
C SER A 348 18.41 -38.77 -6.69
N LEU A 349 18.51 -38.45 -7.97
CA LEU A 349 17.92 -39.22 -9.06
C LEU A 349 19.06 -39.92 -9.80
N GLY A 350 19.40 -41.14 -9.36
CA GLY A 350 20.54 -41.89 -9.87
C GLY A 350 21.87 -41.18 -9.56
N ASP A 351 22.73 -41.03 -10.57
CA ASP A 351 24.08 -40.43 -10.45
C ASP A 351 24.07 -38.90 -10.31
N HIS A 352 22.91 -38.26 -10.38
CA HIS A 352 22.76 -36.82 -10.21
C HIS A 352 22.20 -36.49 -8.82
N ALA A 353 22.99 -35.75 -8.05
CA ALA A 353 22.58 -35.15 -6.77
C ALA A 353 22.35 -33.65 -6.97
N ILE A 354 21.16 -33.17 -6.61
CA ILE A 354 20.81 -31.75 -6.62
C ILE A 354 20.72 -31.30 -5.15
N SER A 355 21.51 -30.29 -4.78
CA SER A 355 21.37 -29.59 -3.49
C SER A 355 20.41 -28.42 -3.69
N LEU A 356 19.28 -28.43 -2.99
CA LEU A 356 18.30 -27.36 -3.03
C LEU A 356 18.63 -26.31 -1.95
N SER A 357 18.59 -25.02 -2.32
CA SER A 357 18.77 -23.92 -1.37
C SER A 357 17.48 -23.69 -0.58
N THR A 358 17.58 -23.58 0.74
CA THR A 358 16.43 -23.43 1.65
C THR A 358 15.89 -22.00 1.77
N ALA A 359 16.51 -21.02 1.11
CA ALA A 359 16.09 -19.62 1.15
C ALA A 359 16.34 -18.90 -0.19
N VAL A 360 15.53 -17.90 -0.48
CA VAL A 360 15.77 -16.95 -1.58
C VAL A 360 16.94 -16.05 -1.18
N SER A 361 18.10 -16.25 -1.78
CA SER A 361 19.28 -15.40 -1.60
C SER A 361 19.76 -14.84 -2.93
N LEU A 362 20.35 -13.66 -2.89
CA LEU A 362 20.99 -13.10 -4.07
C LEU A 362 22.27 -13.89 -4.35
N ASN A 363 22.44 -14.31 -5.60
CA ASN A 363 23.71 -14.87 -6.06
C ASN A 363 24.72 -13.76 -6.40
N ASP A 364 26.00 -14.11 -6.55
CA ASP A 364 27.07 -13.13 -6.81
C ASP A 364 26.86 -12.34 -8.10
N ASP A 365 26.25 -12.96 -9.11
CA ASP A 365 25.93 -12.33 -10.38
C ASP A 365 24.81 -11.28 -10.22
N GLN A 366 23.72 -11.61 -9.52
CA GLN A 366 22.63 -10.69 -9.18
C GLN A 366 23.13 -9.53 -8.31
N LEU A 367 24.02 -9.81 -7.34
CA LEU A 367 24.68 -8.76 -6.55
C LEU A 367 25.54 -7.86 -7.44
N SER A 368 26.30 -8.43 -8.37
CA SER A 368 27.12 -7.63 -9.30
C SER A 368 26.27 -6.71 -10.18
N ARG A 369 25.10 -7.18 -10.63
CA ARG A 369 24.12 -6.38 -11.38
C ARG A 369 23.42 -5.33 -10.52
N LEU A 370 23.24 -5.57 -9.22
CA LEU A 370 22.65 -4.61 -8.26
C LEU A 370 23.62 -3.52 -7.80
N ARG A 371 24.93 -3.78 -7.76
CA ARG A 371 25.94 -2.83 -7.25
C ARG A 371 25.85 -1.40 -7.81
N PRO A 372 25.67 -1.17 -9.13
CA PRO A 372 25.54 0.18 -9.69
C PRO A 372 24.32 0.94 -9.16
N TYR A 373 23.35 0.22 -8.61
CA TYR A 373 22.10 0.73 -8.11
C TYR A 373 22.07 0.87 -6.59
N MET A 374 23.13 0.48 -5.86
CA MET A 374 23.21 0.66 -4.41
C MET A 374 23.58 2.11 -4.09
N ASN A 375 23.04 2.63 -2.99
CA ASN A 375 23.38 3.97 -2.52
C ASN A 375 24.89 4.08 -2.20
N LEU A 376 25.57 5.04 -2.84
CA LEU A 376 27.02 5.28 -2.71
C LEU A 376 27.46 5.64 -1.29
N GLN A 377 26.52 6.04 -0.41
CA GLN A 377 26.84 6.25 1.01
C GLN A 377 27.25 4.97 1.74
N LEU A 378 26.89 3.79 1.21
CA LEU A 378 27.24 2.49 1.78
C LEU A 378 28.51 1.87 1.16
N SER A 379 29.06 2.42 0.07
CA SER A 379 30.26 1.86 -0.57
C SER A 379 31.58 2.24 0.12
N GLY A 380 31.51 2.88 1.29
CA GLY A 380 32.65 3.31 2.11
C GLY A 380 32.89 2.47 3.37
N VAL A 381 32.25 1.30 3.50
CA VAL A 381 32.49 0.33 4.60
C VAL A 381 33.18 -0.91 4.08
#